data_AF-A0A951Z085-F1
#
_entry.id   AF-A0A951Z085-F1
#
_cell.length_a   1.000
_cell.length_b   1.000
_cell.length_c   1.000
_cell.angle_alpha   90.00
_cell.angle_beta   90.00
_cell.angle_gamma   90.00
#
_symmetry.space_group_name_H-M   'P 1'
#
loop_
_entity.id
_entity.type
_entity.pdbx_description
1 polymer ?
#
loop_
_entity_poly.entity_id
_entity_poly.type
_entity_poly.pdbx_seq_one_letter_code
_entity_poly.pdbx_strand_id
1 'polypeptide(L)'
;MNTEKVVFGFFILLAATLNFGFVWGDIDVAAHHQVSELFAAIVVNLVATILKLGDRTQVGAIHLASSLVADVQLLIAAAVWTWGSHVQVGHPESEIVASVVSLAAGALLANLVSVVPLIIETLTFRR
;
A
#
# COMPACT_ATOMS: atom_id res chain seq x y z
N MET A 1 0.19 23.92 -15.20
CA MET A 1 0.08 22.79 -14.25
C MET A 1 1.29 21.90 -14.48
N ASN A 2 2.03 21.51 -13.45
CA ASN A 2 3.21 20.65 -13.61
C ASN A 2 2.74 19.18 -13.68
N THR A 3 2.85 18.56 -14.87
CA THR A 3 2.43 17.17 -15.12
C THR A 3 3.17 16.16 -14.25
N GLU A 4 4.44 16.41 -13.92
CA GLU A 4 5.23 15.55 -13.04
C GLU A 4 4.60 15.44 -11.64
N LYS A 5 4.20 16.59 -11.07
CA LYS A 5 3.51 16.63 -9.77
C LYS A 5 2.15 15.96 -9.80
N VAL A 6 1.43 16.05 -10.92
CA VAL A 6 0.12 15.40 -11.10
C VAL A 6 0.28 13.88 -11.14
N VAL A 7 1.25 13.37 -11.91
CA VAL A 7 1.54 11.93 -12.01
C VAL A 7 1.98 11.38 -10.65
N PHE A 8 2.86 12.10 -9.94
CA PHE A 8 3.29 11.72 -8.60
C PHE A 8 2.12 11.62 -7.62
N GLY A 9 1.30 12.67 -7.53
CA GLY A 9 0.13 12.68 -6.65
C GLY A 9 -0.90 11.60 -7.02
N PHE A 10 -1.10 11.35 -8.32
CA PHE A 10 -2.00 10.30 -8.82
C PHE A 10 -1.59 8.92 -8.30
N PHE A 11 -0.32 8.52 -8.46
CA PHE A 11 0.13 7.19 -8.04
C PHE A 11 0.13 7.02 -6.52
N ILE A 12 0.46 8.07 -5.75
CA ILE A 12 0.38 8.01 -4.28
C ILE A 12 -1.07 7.80 -3.82
N LEU A 13 -2.01 8.57 -4.37
CA LEU A 13 -3.42 8.43 -4.02
C LEU A 13 -3.97 7.08 -4.48
N LEU A 14 -3.66 6.66 -5.69
CA LEU A 14 -4.10 5.37 -6.23
C LEU A 14 -3.57 4.19 -5.40
N ALA A 15 -2.29 4.23 -5.00
CA ALA A 15 -1.68 3.23 -4.12
C ALA A 15 -2.41 3.12 -2.78
N ALA A 16 -2.74 4.26 -2.17
CA ALA A 16 -3.48 4.32 -0.92
C ALA A 16 -4.91 3.77 -1.07
N THR A 17 -5.62 4.17 -2.14
CA THR A 17 -7.02 3.76 -2.35
C THR A 17 -7.17 2.30 -2.75
N LEU A 18 -6.23 1.74 -3.53
CA LEU A 18 -6.24 0.31 -3.87
C LEU A 18 -5.94 -0.56 -2.65
N ASN A 19 -4.97 -0.14 -1.83
CA ASN A 19 -4.69 -0.82 -0.58
C ASN A 19 -5.88 -0.73 0.39
N PHE A 20 -6.53 0.43 0.49
CA PHE A 20 -7.77 0.58 1.26
C PHE A 20 -8.88 -0.34 0.75
N GLY A 21 -9.07 -0.42 -0.57
CA GLY A 21 -10.04 -1.33 -1.20
C GLY A 21 -9.81 -2.78 -0.76
N PHE A 22 -8.57 -3.25 -0.82
CA PHE A 22 -8.22 -4.60 -0.38
C PHE A 22 -8.48 -4.83 1.12
N VAL A 23 -8.24 -3.85 1.98
CA VAL A 23 -8.42 -3.98 3.44
C VAL A 23 -9.89 -3.86 3.86
N TRP A 24 -10.74 -3.25 3.05
CA TRP A 24 -12.12 -2.96 3.42
C TRP A 24 -13.01 -4.21 3.41
N GLY A 25 -13.48 -4.61 4.59
CA GLY A 25 -14.37 -5.76 4.77
C GLY A 25 -14.16 -6.43 6.12
N ASP A 26 -14.90 -7.51 6.36
CA ASP A 26 -14.65 -8.37 7.52
C ASP A 26 -13.32 -9.13 7.34
N ILE A 27 -12.41 -8.91 8.28
CA ILE A 27 -10.99 -9.29 8.23
C ILE A 27 -10.73 -10.78 7.96
N ASP A 28 -11.66 -11.65 8.32
CA ASP A 28 -11.55 -13.10 8.26
C ASP A 28 -12.38 -13.74 7.13
N VAL A 29 -13.08 -12.93 6.34
CA VAL A 29 -13.95 -13.38 5.25
C VAL A 29 -13.23 -13.24 3.91
N ALA A 30 -12.73 -14.36 3.37
CA ALA A 30 -11.99 -14.40 2.10
C ALA A 30 -12.71 -13.71 0.92
N ALA A 31 -14.04 -13.81 0.88
CA ALA A 31 -14.87 -13.24 -0.19
C ALA A 31 -14.82 -11.70 -0.25
N HIS A 32 -14.41 -11.02 0.83
CA HIS A 32 -14.24 -9.58 0.86
C HIS A 32 -12.86 -9.13 0.34
N HIS A 33 -11.89 -10.04 0.25
CA HIS A 33 -10.48 -9.72 0.00
C HIS A 33 -9.98 -10.41 -1.27
N GLN A 34 -10.08 -9.73 -2.41
CA GLN A 34 -9.72 -10.32 -3.71
C GLN A 34 -8.21 -10.31 -3.97
N VAL A 35 -7.66 -11.43 -4.46
CA VAL A 35 -6.25 -11.56 -4.84
C VAL A 35 -5.83 -10.55 -5.92
N SER A 36 -6.73 -10.22 -6.84
CA SER A 36 -6.49 -9.21 -7.88
C SER A 36 -6.32 -7.80 -7.30
N GLU A 37 -7.02 -7.47 -6.22
CA GLU A 37 -6.89 -6.18 -5.54
C GLU A 37 -5.56 -6.09 -4.78
N LEU A 38 -5.16 -7.17 -4.09
CA LEU A 38 -3.83 -7.26 -3.47
C LEU A 38 -2.72 -7.09 -4.50
N PHE A 39 -2.84 -7.76 -5.64
CA PHE A 39 -1.88 -7.63 -6.74
C PHE A 39 -1.83 -6.20 -7.30
N ALA A 40 -2.97 -5.58 -7.54
CA ALA A 40 -3.05 -4.19 -7.99
C ALA A 40 -2.44 -3.23 -6.96
N ALA A 41 -2.71 -3.44 -5.67
CA ALA A 41 -2.11 -2.66 -4.59
C ALA A 41 -0.58 -2.78 -4.60
N ILE A 42 -0.02 -3.98 -4.73
CA ILE A 42 1.43 -4.21 -4.82
C ILE A 42 2.03 -3.45 -6.01
N VAL A 43 1.49 -3.67 -7.21
CA VAL A 43 2.04 -3.08 -8.44
C VAL A 43 2.03 -1.55 -8.37
N VAL A 44 0.92 -0.96 -7.93
CA VAL A 44 0.80 0.50 -7.86
C VAL A 44 1.67 1.09 -6.74
N ASN A 45 1.82 0.40 -5.60
CA ASN A 45 2.75 0.83 -4.54
C ASN A 45 4.20 0.82 -5.05
N LEU A 46 4.62 -0.22 -5.77
CA LEU A 46 5.95 -0.29 -6.38
C LEU A 46 6.20 0.85 -7.37
N VAL A 47 5.21 1.18 -8.21
CA VAL A 47 5.31 2.33 -9.11
C VAL A 47 5.43 3.64 -8.32
N ALA A 48 4.62 3.83 -7.28
CA ALA A 48 4.70 5.01 -6.41
C ALA A 48 6.07 5.12 -5.72
N THR A 49 6.65 3.99 -5.29
CA THR A 49 7.99 3.93 -4.70
C THR A 49 9.06 4.32 -5.71
N ILE A 50 9.00 3.83 -6.95
CA ILE A 50 9.94 4.23 -8.01
C ILE A 50 9.85 5.73 -8.30
N LEU A 51 8.64 6.29 -8.34
CA LEU A 51 8.45 7.74 -8.56
C LEU A 51 9.00 8.59 -7.41
N LYS A 52 9.13 8.04 -6.21
CA LYS A 52 9.79 8.69 -5.06
C LYS A 52 11.32 8.60 -5.12
N LEU A 53 11.88 7.72 -5.95
CA LEU A 53 13.33 7.63 -6.16
C LEU A 53 13.80 8.85 -6.96
N GLY A 54 14.48 9.78 -6.29
CA GLY A 54 15.04 10.97 -6.95
C GLY A 54 15.07 12.20 -6.06
N ASP A 55 14.18 12.25 -5.05
CA ASP A 55 14.18 13.34 -4.07
C ASP A 55 15.24 13.09 -2.98
N ARG A 56 16.21 14.01 -2.89
CA ARG A 56 17.31 13.96 -1.91
C ARG A 56 17.04 14.77 -0.64
N THR A 57 15.84 15.32 -0.50
CA THR A 57 15.45 16.08 0.70
C THR A 57 15.12 15.14 1.87
N GLN A 58 15.13 15.68 3.10
CA GLN A 58 14.71 14.94 4.29
C GLN A 58 13.24 14.50 4.20
N VAL A 59 12.39 15.31 3.56
CA VAL A 59 10.98 15.00 3.31
C VAL A 59 10.88 13.84 2.31
N GLY A 60 11.62 13.89 1.20
CA GLY A 60 11.73 12.80 0.22
C GLY A 60 12.17 11.47 0.84
N ALA A 61 13.15 11.51 1.77
CA ALA A 61 13.60 10.31 2.48
C ALA A 61 12.49 9.65 3.32
N ILE A 62 11.64 10.44 4.00
CA ILE A 62 10.51 9.93 4.79
C ILE A 62 9.42 9.36 3.87
N HIS A 63 9.14 10.01 2.74
CA HIS A 63 8.22 9.48 1.74
C HIS A 63 8.68 8.14 1.18
N LEU A 64 9.97 8.03 0.85
CA LEU A 64 10.55 6.79 0.36
C LEU A 64 10.48 5.69 1.42
N ALA A 65 10.83 6.00 2.67
CA ALA A 65 10.78 5.04 3.77
C ALA A 65 9.35 4.48 3.97
N SER A 66 8.33 5.35 4.00
CA SER A 66 6.94 4.91 4.14
C SER A 66 6.47 4.07 2.94
N SER A 67 6.89 4.41 1.73
CA SER A 67 6.64 3.60 0.53
C SER A 67 7.26 2.20 0.61
N LEU A 68 8.51 2.10 1.06
CA LEU A 68 9.20 0.82 1.23
C LEU A 68 8.56 -0.05 2.31
N VAL A 69 8.08 0.55 3.40
CA VAL A 69 7.33 -0.19 4.44
C VAL A 69 6.03 -0.75 3.86
N ALA A 70 5.29 0.04 3.06
CA ALA A 70 4.09 -0.42 2.38
C ALA A 70 4.39 -1.60 1.44
N ASP A 71 5.42 -1.47 0.60
CA ASP A 71 5.83 -2.54 -0.33
C ASP A 71 6.20 -3.83 0.40
N VAL A 72 7.02 -3.75 1.46
CA VAL A 72 7.43 -4.91 2.25
C VAL A 72 6.21 -5.60 2.85
N GLN A 73 5.28 -4.85 3.45
CA GLN A 73 4.10 -5.44 4.07
C GLN A 73 3.16 -6.07 3.04
N LEU A 74 2.95 -5.45 1.88
CA LEU A 74 2.12 -6.02 0.82
C LEU A 74 2.76 -7.27 0.19
N LEU A 75 4.09 -7.29 0.03
CA LEU A 75 4.79 -8.48 -0.47
C LEU A 75 4.75 -9.64 0.54
N ILE A 76 4.89 -9.36 1.84
CA ILE A 76 4.71 -10.38 2.89
C ILE A 76 3.27 -10.86 2.89
N ALA A 77 2.27 -9.98 2.74
CA ALA A 77 0.86 -10.32 2.65
C ALA A 77 0.62 -11.30 1.47
N ALA A 78 1.16 -11.03 0.29
CA ALA A 78 1.08 -11.93 -0.86
C ALA A 78 1.79 -13.28 -0.62
N ALA A 79 2.95 -13.28 0.05
CA ALA A 79 3.66 -14.49 0.40
C ALA A 79 2.86 -15.37 1.39
N VAL A 80 2.26 -14.76 2.42
CA VAL A 80 1.40 -15.44 3.39
C VAL A 80 0.17 -16.02 2.71
N TRP A 81 -0.51 -15.26 1.84
CA TRP A 81 -1.66 -15.76 1.10
C TRP A 81 -1.29 -16.96 0.22
N THR A 82 -0.21 -16.86 -0.55
CA THR A 82 0.25 -17.93 -1.45
C THR A 82 0.63 -19.18 -0.67
N TRP A 83 1.39 -19.03 0.42
CA TRP A 83 1.80 -20.15 1.27
C TRP A 83 0.61 -20.82 1.94
N GLY A 84 -0.30 -20.04 2.53
CA GLY A 84 -1.49 -20.55 3.21
C GLY A 84 -2.45 -21.28 2.26
N SER A 85 -2.64 -20.78 1.05
CA SER A 85 -3.57 -21.37 0.07
C SER A 85 -3.04 -22.59 -0.67
N HIS A 86 -1.71 -22.74 -0.82
CA HIS A 86 -1.13 -23.80 -1.65
C HIS A 86 -0.28 -24.82 -0.88
N VAL A 87 0.22 -24.48 0.32
CA VAL A 87 1.20 -25.31 1.04
C VAL A 87 0.65 -25.84 2.37
N GLN A 88 -0.16 -25.05 3.10
CA GLN A 88 -0.72 -25.48 4.37
C GLN A 88 -2.00 -26.30 4.19
N VAL A 89 -1.94 -27.58 4.55
CA VAL A 89 -3.13 -28.44 4.64
C VAL A 89 -3.69 -28.38 6.06
N GLY A 90 -4.97 -28.04 6.21
CA GLY A 90 -5.71 -28.12 7.48
C GLY A 90 -5.71 -26.86 8.36
N HIS A 91 -5.16 -25.72 7.90
CA HIS A 91 -5.32 -24.44 8.59
C HIS A 91 -6.66 -23.77 8.21
N PRO A 92 -7.34 -23.08 9.15
CA PRO A 92 -8.54 -22.32 8.81
C PRO A 92 -8.22 -21.21 7.81
N GLU A 93 -8.97 -21.16 6.71
CA GLU A 93 -8.84 -20.11 5.69
C GLU A 93 -8.98 -18.71 6.31
N SER A 94 -9.89 -18.56 7.28
CA SER A 94 -10.15 -17.32 8.01
C SER A 94 -8.90 -16.77 8.74
N GLU A 95 -8.05 -17.63 9.27
CA GLU A 95 -6.83 -17.22 9.98
C GLU A 95 -5.76 -16.70 9.00
N ILE A 96 -5.62 -17.36 7.84
CA ILE A 96 -4.72 -16.93 6.78
C ILE A 96 -5.17 -15.57 6.24
N VAL A 97 -6.46 -15.44 5.91
CA VAL A 97 -7.03 -14.18 5.38
C VAL A 97 -6.84 -13.05 6.39
N ALA A 98 -7.14 -13.30 7.68
CA ALA A 98 -6.96 -12.29 8.71
C ALA A 98 -5.50 -11.82 8.85
N SER A 99 -4.53 -12.75 8.71
CA SER A 99 -3.11 -12.41 8.70
C SER A 99 -2.73 -11.52 7.50
N VAL A 100 -3.22 -11.86 6.31
CA VAL A 100 -2.95 -11.10 5.08
C VAL A 100 -3.55 -9.70 5.16
N VAL A 101 -4.81 -9.58 5.59
CA VAL A 101 -5.50 -8.30 5.73
C VAL A 101 -4.84 -7.44 6.80
N SER A 102 -4.40 -8.03 7.91
CA SER A 102 -3.64 -7.32 8.96
C SER A 102 -2.32 -6.73 8.44
N LEU A 103 -1.57 -7.49 7.63
CA LEU A 103 -0.35 -7.00 6.98
C LEU A 103 -0.65 -5.87 5.99
N ALA A 104 -1.70 -6.00 5.17
CA ALA A 104 -2.13 -4.96 4.24
C ALA A 104 -2.65 -3.70 4.95
N ALA A 105 -3.31 -3.84 6.10
CA ALA A 105 -3.72 -2.71 6.96
C ALA A 105 -2.50 -1.93 7.49
N GLY A 106 -1.41 -2.63 7.82
CA GLY A 106 -0.12 -1.99 8.09
C GLY A 106 0.36 -1.17 6.89
N ALA A 107 0.32 -1.76 5.68
CA ALA A 107 0.76 -1.07 4.47
C ALA A 107 -0.12 0.16 4.18
N LEU A 108 -1.41 0.10 4.56
CA LEU A 108 -2.33 1.21 4.42
C LEU A 108 -1.92 2.38 5.31
N LEU A 109 -1.53 2.10 6.57
CA LEU A 109 -0.99 3.13 7.46
C LEU A 109 0.28 3.76 6.86
N ALA A 110 1.16 2.97 6.28
CA ALA A 110 2.36 3.47 5.61
C ALA A 110 2.02 4.36 4.40
N ASN A 111 0.98 4.01 3.63
CA ASN A 111 0.47 4.86 2.55
C ASN A 111 -0.14 6.17 3.03
N LEU A 112 -0.81 6.17 4.18
CA LEU A 112 -1.30 7.43 4.78
C LEU A 112 -0.15 8.35 5.17
N VAL A 113 0.95 7.80 5.73
CA VAL A 113 2.17 8.58 6.01
C VAL A 113 2.75 9.18 4.72
N SER A 114 2.63 8.49 3.58
CA SER A 114 3.00 9.03 2.26
C SER A 114 2.06 10.11 1.73
N VAL A 115 0.79 10.13 2.11
CA VAL A 115 -0.20 11.14 1.65
C VAL A 115 -0.08 12.43 2.46
N VAL A 116 0.26 12.36 3.74
CA VAL A 116 0.29 13.53 4.64
C VAL A 116 1.17 14.67 4.10
N PRO A 117 2.44 14.46 3.69
CA PRO A 117 3.26 15.59 3.27
C PRO A 117 2.86 16.13 1.88
N LEU A 118 2.23 15.32 1.02
CA LEU A 118 1.59 15.81 -0.22
C LEU A 118 0.50 16.86 0.09
N ILE A 119 -0.28 16.62 1.15
CA ILE A 119 -1.28 17.58 1.64
C ILE A 119 -0.60 18.82 2.23
N ILE A 120 0.44 18.62 3.06
CA ILE A 120 1.16 19.73 3.71
C ILE A 120 1.76 20.67 2.65
N GLU A 121 2.46 20.14 1.65
CA GLU A 121 3.01 20.95 0.55
C GLU A 121 1.92 21.78 -0.13
N THR A 122 0.77 21.17 -0.41
CA THR A 122 -0.38 21.87 -1.03
C THR A 122 -0.88 23.04 -0.18
N LEU A 123 -0.86 22.91 1.15
CA LEU A 123 -1.29 23.95 2.08
C LEU A 123 -0.25 25.07 2.24
N THR A 124 1.05 24.74 2.23
CA THR A 124 2.13 25.72 2.37
C THR A 124 2.25 26.63 1.15
N PHE A 125 1.97 26.13 -0.06
CA PHE A 125 2.00 26.92 -1.31
C PHE A 125 0.89 27.99 -1.44
N ARG A 126 -0.01 28.12 -0.45
CA ARG A 126 -1.02 29.21 -0.40
C ARG A 126 -0.54 30.47 0.34
N ARG A 127 0.71 30.54 0.76
CA ARG A 127 1.35 31.73 1.35
C ARG A 127 2.56 32.15 0.56
#